data_AF-A0A629CG71-F1
#
_entry.id   AF-A0A629CG71-F1
#
_cell.length_a   1.000
_cell.length_b   1.000
_cell.length_c   1.000
_cell.angle_alpha   90.00
_cell.angle_beta   90.00
_cell.angle_gamma   90.00
#
_symmetry.space_group_name_H-M   'P 1'
#
loop_
_entity.id
_entity.type
_entity.pdbx_description
1 polymer ?
#
loop_
_entity_poly.entity_id
_entity_poly.type
_entity_poly.pdbx_seq_one_letter_code
_entity_poly.pdbx_strand_id
1 'polypeptide(L)'
;MKNELEAFVQNNGLTGEMFFIINDNDNYIYRRVILHDENTEPLITENFKKSITDEIIKRISINDNGDAIIDNITDMNYEHKGVYYFDIASEDKSTIIKIIEEISSLTVADNPIDFKFNDVNLDNIIGLVYHMSDGDKNIFLYQHRYPNFLHKKSRLSFLGEGDVLVPIPYDMINISKVIDFFVFDGISYAINIKLLEERYGLTQVIDNMVSEVTPKIIEMEIVNKSVLAEPEKIFDDMKDDRGFMRK
;
A
#
# COMPACT_ATOMS: atom_id res chain seq x y z
N MET A 1 -2.36 -9.34 16.52
CA MET A 1 -1.76 -8.45 15.50
C MET A 1 -0.49 -7.70 15.95
N LYS A 2 -0.55 -6.61 16.75
CA LYS A 2 0.66 -5.81 17.09
C LYS A 2 1.82 -6.63 17.68
N ASN A 3 1.54 -7.40 18.73
CA ASN A 3 2.53 -8.26 19.38
C ASN A 3 3.10 -9.32 18.44
N GLU A 4 2.29 -9.80 17.49
CA GLU A 4 2.74 -10.77 16.49
C GLU A 4 3.67 -10.15 15.46
N LEU A 5 3.38 -8.93 15.00
CA LEU A 5 4.29 -8.17 14.14
C LEU A 5 5.60 -7.86 14.86
N GLU A 6 5.54 -7.48 16.15
CA GLU A 6 6.73 -7.26 16.99
C GLU A 6 7.59 -8.52 17.11
N ALA A 7 6.97 -9.69 17.34
CA ALA A 7 7.67 -10.96 17.36
C ALA A 7 8.25 -11.33 15.99
N PHE A 8 7.49 -11.10 14.92
CA PHE A 8 7.90 -11.38 13.54
C PHE A 8 9.16 -10.60 13.15
N VAL A 9 9.21 -9.28 13.41
CA VAL A 9 10.38 -8.46 13.04
C VAL A 9 11.61 -8.76 13.87
N GLN A 10 11.46 -9.32 15.08
CA GLN A 10 12.57 -9.77 15.92
C GLN A 10 13.16 -11.11 15.49
N ASN A 11 12.53 -11.82 14.54
CA ASN A 11 13.04 -13.09 14.05
C ASN A 11 14.31 -12.88 13.19
N ASN A 12 15.36 -13.62 13.53
CA ASN A 12 16.66 -13.57 12.83
C ASN A 12 16.68 -14.44 11.55
N GLY A 13 15.69 -15.32 11.36
CA GLY A 13 15.56 -16.19 10.20
C GLY A 13 14.68 -15.63 9.09
N LEU A 14 14.41 -14.33 9.07
CA LEU A 14 13.58 -13.72 8.03
C LEU A 14 14.31 -13.73 6.68
N THR A 15 13.60 -14.19 5.66
CA THR A 15 14.03 -14.12 4.26
C THR A 15 13.09 -13.23 3.48
N GLY A 16 13.61 -12.49 2.51
CA GLY A 16 12.85 -11.57 1.69
C GLY A 16 12.90 -11.87 0.19
N GLU A 17 11.78 -11.63 -0.47
CA GLU A 17 11.63 -11.64 -1.93
C GLU A 17 11.02 -10.31 -2.40
N MET A 18 11.39 -9.86 -3.59
CA MET A 18 10.97 -8.57 -4.10
C MET A 18 10.27 -8.70 -5.44
N PHE A 19 9.22 -7.90 -5.64
CA PHE A 19 8.47 -7.82 -6.88
C PHE A 19 8.31 -6.36 -7.30
N PHE A 20 8.49 -6.09 -8.60
CA PHE A 20 8.07 -4.81 -9.19
C PHE A 20 6.69 -4.95 -9.81
N ILE A 21 5.85 -3.94 -9.58
CA ILE A 21 4.59 -3.76 -10.31
C ILE A 21 4.86 -2.78 -11.45
N ILE A 22 4.54 -3.21 -12.66
CA ILE A 22 4.85 -2.51 -13.92
C ILE A 22 3.55 -2.20 -14.64
N ASN A 23 3.43 -0.96 -15.12
CA ASN A 23 2.39 -0.55 -16.06
C ASN A 23 2.85 -0.83 -17.50
N ASP A 24 2.23 -1.80 -18.15
CA ASP A 24 2.41 -2.14 -19.55
C ASP A 24 1.15 -1.81 -20.35
N ASN A 25 1.11 -0.60 -20.91
CA ASN A 25 0.01 -0.10 -21.75
C ASN A 25 -1.36 -0.25 -21.06
N ASP A 26 -1.50 0.30 -19.85
CA ASP A 26 -2.70 0.27 -19.00
C ASP A 26 -3.05 -1.12 -18.43
N ASN A 27 -2.21 -2.14 -18.67
CA ASN A 27 -2.24 -3.39 -17.94
C ASN A 27 -1.16 -3.40 -16.87
N TYR A 28 -1.51 -3.85 -15.67
CA TYR A 28 -0.55 -4.00 -14.60
C TYR A 28 -0.07 -5.45 -14.52
N ILE A 29 1.24 -5.63 -14.45
CA ILE A 29 1.89 -6.94 -14.28
C ILE A 29 2.90 -6.85 -13.15
N TYR A 30 3.25 -8.00 -12.57
CA TYR A 30 4.35 -8.08 -11.61
C TYR A 30 5.51 -8.92 -12.14
N ARG A 31 6.73 -8.62 -11.68
CA ARG A 31 7.95 -9.36 -12.00
C ARG A 31 8.83 -9.50 -10.76
N ARG A 32 9.36 -10.69 -10.54
CA ARG A 32 10.26 -10.98 -9.41
C ARG A 32 11.63 -10.36 -9.64
N VAL A 33 12.19 -9.71 -8.64
CA VAL A 33 13.54 -9.13 -8.68
C VAL A 33 14.53 -10.11 -8.07
N ILE A 34 15.57 -10.46 -8.82
CA ILE A 34 16.65 -11.32 -8.31
C ILE A 34 17.59 -10.45 -7.45
N LEU A 35 17.59 -10.70 -6.14
CA LEU A 35 18.51 -10.09 -5.18
C LEU A 35 19.81 -10.91 -5.18
N HIS A 36 20.82 -10.43 -5.91
CA HIS A 36 21.83 -11.28 -6.53
C HIS A 36 23.00 -11.70 -5.63
N ASP A 37 23.11 -11.21 -4.39
CA ASP A 37 24.23 -11.51 -3.51
C ASP A 37 23.83 -11.79 -2.05
N GLU A 38 24.73 -12.46 -1.33
CA GLU A 38 24.60 -12.92 0.05
C GLU A 38 24.38 -11.78 1.07
N ASN A 39 24.55 -10.51 0.66
CA ASN A 39 24.48 -9.35 1.54
C ASN A 39 23.28 -8.43 1.23
N THR A 40 22.78 -8.44 0.01
CA THR A 40 21.76 -7.51 -0.50
C THR A 40 20.39 -7.85 0.07
N GLU A 41 19.99 -9.11 0.00
CA GLU A 41 18.70 -9.54 0.57
C GLU A 41 18.66 -9.28 2.08
N PRO A 42 19.65 -9.69 2.90
CA PRO A 42 19.64 -9.40 4.33
C PRO A 42 19.60 -7.90 4.64
N LEU A 43 20.34 -7.07 3.89
CA LEU A 43 20.34 -5.61 4.08
C LEU A 43 18.97 -5.00 3.80
N ILE A 44 18.30 -5.44 2.73
CA ILE A 44 16.95 -4.98 2.38
C ILE A 44 15.94 -5.46 3.43
N THR A 45 16.02 -6.72 3.85
CA THR A 45 15.20 -7.30 4.93
C THR A 45 15.34 -6.48 6.23
N GLU A 46 16.55 -6.15 6.65
CA GLU A 46 16.79 -5.32 7.85
C GLU A 46 16.23 -3.89 7.70
N ASN A 47 16.27 -3.32 6.50
CA ASN A 47 15.63 -2.03 6.25
C ASN A 47 14.11 -2.11 6.37
N PHE A 48 13.49 -3.16 5.84
CA PHE A 48 12.05 -3.36 5.93
C PHE A 48 11.58 -3.71 7.35
N LYS A 49 12.37 -4.45 8.15
CA LYS A 49 12.10 -4.62 9.60
C LYS A 49 11.95 -3.28 10.32
N LYS A 50 12.85 -2.34 10.03
CA LYS A 50 12.79 -0.98 10.58
C LYS A 50 11.54 -0.25 10.08
N SER A 51 11.21 -0.35 8.80
CA SER A 51 9.98 0.21 8.24
C SER A 51 8.72 -0.35 8.89
N ILE A 52 8.61 -1.67 9.11
CA ILE A 52 7.47 -2.26 9.82
C ILE A 52 7.37 -1.67 11.23
N THR A 53 8.50 -1.57 11.93
CA THR A 53 8.52 -1.01 13.29
C THR A 53 8.05 0.45 13.30
N ASP A 54 8.60 1.27 12.40
CA ASP A 54 8.39 2.72 12.39
C ASP A 54 7.04 3.13 11.81
N GLU A 55 6.61 2.48 10.73
CA GLU A 55 5.43 2.86 9.95
C GLU A 55 4.18 2.04 10.27
N ILE A 56 4.31 0.83 10.81
CA ILE A 56 3.17 -0.06 11.11
C ILE A 56 2.98 -0.17 12.63
N ILE A 57 3.93 -0.79 13.34
CA ILE A 57 3.77 -1.16 14.75
C ILE A 57 3.50 0.06 15.64
N LYS A 58 4.23 1.17 15.42
CA LYS A 58 4.04 2.42 16.17
C LYS A 58 2.67 3.08 15.94
N ARG A 59 1.99 2.77 14.84
CA ARG A 59 0.66 3.33 14.52
C ARG A 59 -0.49 2.46 15.01
N ILE A 60 -0.21 1.25 15.50
CA ILE A 60 -1.22 0.37 16.07
C ILE A 60 -1.38 0.68 17.57
N SER A 61 -2.57 1.16 17.91
CA SER A 61 -3.03 1.34 19.28
C SER A 61 -3.42 0.01 19.90
N ILE A 62 -3.39 -0.07 21.23
CA ILE A 62 -3.82 -1.25 22.00
C ILE A 62 -4.90 -0.85 23.01
N ASN A 63 -5.82 -1.77 23.30
CA ASN A 63 -6.81 -1.61 24.36
C ASN A 63 -6.22 -2.01 25.74
N ASP A 64 -7.02 -1.87 26.80
CA ASP A 64 -6.62 -2.23 28.18
C ASP A 64 -6.26 -3.72 28.35
N ASN A 65 -6.72 -4.59 27.45
CA ASN A 65 -6.40 -6.01 27.44
C ASN A 65 -5.12 -6.33 26.63
N GLY A 66 -4.52 -5.33 25.98
CA GLY A 66 -3.33 -5.48 25.13
C GLY A 66 -3.64 -5.92 23.69
N ASP A 67 -4.91 -5.96 23.29
CA ASP A 67 -5.30 -6.29 21.91
C ASP A 67 -5.14 -5.06 21.00
N ALA A 68 -4.75 -5.31 19.76
CA ALA A 68 -4.63 -4.26 18.74
C ALA A 68 -6.01 -3.67 18.39
N ILE A 69 -6.10 -2.34 18.40
CA ILE A 69 -7.27 -1.60 17.91
C ILE A 69 -6.96 -1.20 16.46
N ILE A 70 -7.69 -1.78 15.52
CA ILE A 70 -7.57 -1.53 14.08
C ILE A 70 -8.99 -1.36 13.56
N ASP A 71 -9.28 -0.20 13.01
CA ASP A 71 -10.60 0.10 12.43
C ASP A 71 -10.65 -0.33 10.96
N ASN A 72 -11.86 -0.52 10.43
CA ASN A 72 -12.08 -0.70 9.01
C ASN A 72 -11.78 0.60 8.26
N ILE A 73 -11.38 0.50 6.98
CA ILE A 73 -11.18 1.68 6.14
C ILE A 73 -12.53 2.36 5.82
N THR A 74 -13.61 1.59 5.84
CA THR A 74 -14.98 2.10 5.65
C THR A 74 -15.52 2.85 6.88
N ASP A 75 -15.05 2.48 8.07
CA ASP A 75 -15.44 3.08 9.36
C ASP A 75 -14.40 4.08 9.90
N MET A 76 -13.37 4.40 9.10
CA MET A 76 -12.21 5.12 9.62
C MET A 76 -12.55 6.55 10.06
N ASN A 77 -11.98 6.95 11.20
CA ASN A 77 -11.89 8.35 11.57
C ASN A 77 -10.59 8.96 11.03
N TYR A 78 -10.71 9.80 9.99
CA TYR A 78 -9.60 10.46 9.30
C TYR A 78 -8.69 11.32 10.19
N GLU A 79 -9.12 11.67 11.41
CA GLU A 79 -8.29 12.43 12.35
C GLU A 79 -7.07 11.64 12.85
N HIS A 80 -7.13 10.30 12.79
CA HIS A 80 -6.09 9.43 13.32
C HIS A 80 -5.22 8.85 12.20
N LYS A 81 -3.90 9.00 12.32
CA LYS A 81 -2.95 8.25 11.48
C LYS A 81 -2.78 6.85 12.06
N GLY A 82 -3.56 5.91 11.53
CA GLY A 82 -3.59 4.52 11.99
C GLY A 82 -3.19 3.52 10.91
N VAL A 83 -3.27 2.25 11.31
CA VAL A 83 -3.37 1.10 10.41
C VAL A 83 -4.84 0.73 10.35
N TYR A 84 -5.34 0.42 9.16
CA TYR A 84 -6.75 0.12 8.93
C TYR A 84 -6.90 -1.24 8.24
N TYR A 85 -7.94 -1.99 8.58
CA TYR A 85 -8.35 -3.14 7.77
C TYR A 85 -8.79 -2.64 6.40
N PHE A 86 -8.32 -3.28 5.34
CA PHE A 86 -8.77 -2.98 3.99
C PHE A 86 -9.98 -3.84 3.64
N ASP A 87 -11.15 -3.45 4.15
CA ASP A 87 -12.43 -4.17 4.05
C ASP A 87 -13.24 -3.80 2.80
N ILE A 88 -12.55 -3.58 1.69
CA ILE A 88 -13.20 -3.29 0.41
C ILE A 88 -13.50 -4.60 -0.34
N ALA A 89 -14.71 -4.73 -0.89
CA ALA A 89 -15.12 -5.89 -1.67
C ALA A 89 -14.20 -6.11 -2.90
N SER A 90 -13.93 -7.37 -3.25
CA SER A 90 -12.92 -7.71 -4.28
C SER A 90 -13.20 -7.05 -5.62
N GLU A 91 -14.47 -7.02 -6.04
CA GLU A 91 -14.95 -6.36 -7.25
C GLU A 91 -14.55 -4.88 -7.33
N ASP A 92 -14.63 -4.18 -6.21
CA ASP A 92 -14.39 -2.73 -6.07
C ASP A 92 -12.92 -2.38 -5.88
N LYS A 93 -12.05 -3.36 -5.56
CA LYS A 93 -10.61 -3.12 -5.41
C LYS A 93 -10.00 -2.72 -6.76
N SER A 94 -9.08 -1.76 -6.72
CA SER A 94 -8.25 -1.44 -7.88
C SER A 94 -7.37 -2.62 -8.31
N THR A 95 -6.99 -2.63 -9.59
CA THR A 95 -6.11 -3.67 -10.16
C THR A 95 -4.79 -3.81 -9.41
N ILE A 96 -4.24 -2.72 -8.89
CA ILE A 96 -2.96 -2.76 -8.15
C ILE A 96 -3.12 -3.48 -6.82
N ILE A 97 -4.21 -3.23 -6.09
CA ILE A 97 -4.50 -3.97 -4.85
C ILE A 97 -4.70 -5.46 -5.15
N LYS A 98 -5.44 -5.78 -6.21
CA LYS A 98 -5.64 -7.17 -6.68
C LYS A 98 -4.31 -7.86 -6.99
N ILE A 99 -3.35 -7.17 -7.62
CA ILE A 99 -2.01 -7.71 -7.88
C ILE A 99 -1.22 -7.94 -6.59
N ILE A 100 -1.31 -7.05 -5.61
CA ILE A 100 -0.63 -7.25 -4.32
C ILE A 100 -1.19 -8.48 -3.61
N GLU A 101 -2.51 -8.69 -3.65
CA GLU A 101 -3.18 -9.87 -3.11
C GLU A 101 -2.88 -11.14 -3.92
N GLU A 102 -2.72 -11.03 -5.24
CA GLU A 102 -2.26 -12.14 -6.10
C GLU A 102 -0.83 -12.56 -5.71
N ILE A 103 0.08 -11.59 -5.57
CA ILE A 103 1.45 -11.85 -5.10
C ILE A 103 1.43 -12.51 -3.71
N SER A 104 0.56 -12.07 -2.81
CA SER A 104 0.48 -12.66 -1.46
C SER A 104 -0.08 -14.08 -1.43
N SER A 105 -0.73 -14.51 -2.51
CA SER A 105 -1.27 -15.87 -2.67
C SER A 105 -0.30 -16.85 -3.34
N LEU A 106 0.87 -16.39 -3.78
CA LEU A 106 1.87 -17.24 -4.43
C LEU A 106 2.37 -18.34 -3.49
N THR A 107 2.56 -19.52 -4.07
CA THR A 107 3.09 -20.71 -3.42
C THR A 107 4.43 -21.10 -4.03
N VAL A 108 5.12 -22.07 -3.42
CA VAL A 108 6.40 -22.61 -3.94
C VAL A 108 6.24 -23.24 -5.34
N ALA A 109 5.02 -23.64 -5.72
CA ALA A 109 4.75 -24.19 -7.05
C ALA A 109 4.62 -23.09 -8.12
N ASP A 110 4.33 -21.85 -7.70
CA ASP A 110 4.22 -20.73 -8.60
C ASP A 110 5.62 -20.25 -8.98
N ASN A 111 5.88 -20.11 -10.28
CA ASN A 111 7.17 -19.69 -10.80
C ASN A 111 7.04 -18.30 -11.45
N PRO A 112 7.03 -17.22 -10.65
CA PRO A 112 6.85 -15.87 -11.16
C PRO A 112 7.96 -15.50 -12.13
N ILE A 113 7.61 -14.69 -13.14
CA ILE A 113 8.56 -14.27 -14.18
C ILE A 113 9.56 -13.27 -13.59
N ASP A 114 10.84 -13.51 -13.80
CA ASP A 114 11.92 -12.63 -13.35
C ASP A 114 11.96 -11.30 -14.13
N PHE A 115 12.26 -10.23 -13.39
CA PHE A 115 12.49 -8.90 -13.90
C PHE A 115 13.85 -8.83 -14.59
N LYS A 116 13.88 -8.18 -15.75
CA LYS A 116 15.10 -7.89 -16.50
C LYS A 116 15.14 -6.41 -16.84
N PHE A 117 16.20 -5.73 -16.42
CA PHE A 117 16.41 -4.29 -16.66
C PHE A 117 16.42 -3.92 -18.15
N ASN A 118 16.80 -4.86 -19.03
CA ASN A 118 16.82 -4.63 -20.47
C ASN A 118 15.44 -4.77 -21.14
N ASP A 119 14.48 -5.42 -20.48
CA ASP A 119 13.19 -5.78 -21.08
C ASP A 119 12.09 -4.78 -20.71
N VAL A 120 12.29 -4.02 -19.63
CA VAL A 120 11.28 -3.11 -19.07
C VAL A 120 11.82 -1.69 -18.99
N ASN A 121 11.03 -0.72 -19.45
CA ASN A 121 11.32 0.67 -19.17
C ASN A 121 11.12 0.95 -17.67
N LEU A 122 12.17 1.38 -16.95
CA LEU A 122 12.04 1.73 -15.53
C LEU A 122 10.93 2.74 -15.25
N ASP A 123 10.64 3.67 -16.17
CA ASP A 123 9.54 4.63 -15.99
C ASP A 123 8.15 3.97 -15.82
N ASN A 124 8.03 2.72 -16.22
CA ASN A 124 6.81 1.94 -16.11
C ASN A 124 6.67 1.24 -14.76
N ILE A 125 7.72 1.23 -13.91
CA ILE A 125 7.63 0.66 -12.57
C ILE A 125 6.86 1.63 -11.68
N ILE A 126 5.65 1.24 -11.29
CA ILE A 126 4.73 2.07 -10.49
C ILE A 126 4.72 1.69 -9.00
N GLY A 127 5.35 0.57 -8.65
CA GLY A 127 5.33 0.08 -7.29
C GLY A 127 6.29 -1.07 -7.05
N LEU A 128 6.50 -1.36 -5.78
CA LEU A 128 7.29 -2.48 -5.30
C LEU A 128 6.52 -3.20 -4.19
N VAL A 129 6.51 -4.52 -4.23
CA VAL A 129 6.09 -5.38 -3.13
C VAL A 129 7.32 -6.09 -2.58
N TYR A 130 7.52 -6.00 -1.28
CA TYR A 130 8.54 -6.78 -0.58
C TYR A 130 7.86 -7.83 0.30
N HIS A 131 8.06 -9.09 -0.03
CA HIS A 131 7.62 -10.24 0.75
C HIS A 131 8.70 -10.56 1.78
N MET A 132 8.33 -10.72 3.04
CA MET A 132 9.19 -11.27 4.08
C MET A 132 8.49 -12.48 4.71
N SER A 133 9.27 -13.51 5.01
CA SER A 133 8.79 -14.76 5.60
C SER A 133 9.73 -15.27 6.67
N ASP A 134 9.18 -15.88 7.73
CA ASP A 134 9.94 -16.74 8.67
C ASP A 134 9.73 -18.24 8.43
N GLY A 135 9.05 -18.60 7.32
CA GLY A 135 8.67 -19.97 6.98
C GLY A 135 7.29 -20.40 7.48
N ASP A 136 6.71 -19.68 8.44
CA ASP A 136 5.33 -19.89 8.92
C ASP A 136 4.45 -18.69 8.56
N LYS A 137 4.87 -17.49 8.96
CA LYS A 137 4.18 -16.22 8.72
C LYS A 137 4.78 -15.47 7.55
N ASN A 138 3.92 -14.72 6.88
CA ASN A 138 4.28 -13.93 5.71
C ASN A 138 3.72 -12.51 5.83
N ILE A 139 4.55 -11.53 5.46
CA ILE A 139 4.14 -10.14 5.28
C ILE A 139 4.52 -9.67 3.87
N PHE A 140 3.61 -8.98 3.20
CA PHE A 140 3.82 -8.38 1.89
C PHE A 140 3.65 -6.88 2.01
N LEU A 141 4.73 -6.13 1.78
CA LEU A 141 4.81 -4.70 2.01
C LEU A 141 4.83 -3.95 0.68
N TYR A 142 3.80 -3.14 0.43
CA TYR A 142 3.69 -2.38 -0.80
C TYR A 142 4.17 -0.93 -0.63
N GLN A 143 4.95 -0.48 -1.61
CA GLN A 143 5.42 0.90 -1.75
C GLN A 143 5.08 1.42 -3.15
N HIS A 144 4.34 2.52 -3.23
CA HIS A 144 4.14 3.22 -4.48
C HIS A 144 5.41 3.95 -4.92
N ARG A 145 5.69 3.91 -6.22
CA ARG A 145 6.90 4.52 -6.79
C ARG A 145 6.53 5.65 -7.72
N TYR A 146 7.09 6.82 -7.40
CA TYR A 146 7.12 7.95 -8.31
C TYR A 146 8.33 7.84 -9.25
N PRO A 147 8.25 8.40 -10.47
CA PRO A 147 9.34 8.34 -11.46
C PRO A 147 10.71 8.81 -10.94
N ASN A 148 10.73 9.70 -9.94
CA ASN A 148 11.96 10.26 -9.36
C ASN A 148 12.78 9.26 -8.54
N PHE A 149 12.24 8.08 -8.22
CA PHE A 149 12.97 7.02 -7.50
C PHE A 149 13.81 6.13 -8.42
N LEU A 150 13.71 6.33 -9.74
CA LEU A 150 14.32 5.49 -10.76
C LEU A 150 15.25 6.33 -11.62
N HIS A 151 16.55 6.05 -11.51
CA HIS A 151 17.58 6.74 -12.27
C HIS A 151 18.07 5.81 -13.36
N LYS A 152 17.99 6.28 -14.61
CA LYS A 152 18.63 5.60 -15.74
C LYS A 152 20.01 6.19 -15.98
N LYS A 153 20.99 5.34 -16.28
CA LYS A 153 22.31 5.77 -16.77
C LYS A 153 22.22 6.66 -18.01
N SER A 154 21.16 6.51 -18.82
CA SER A 154 20.92 7.30 -20.02
C SER A 154 20.35 8.70 -19.74
N ARG A 155 19.91 8.98 -18.51
CA ARG A 155 19.45 10.31 -18.09
C ARG A 155 20.61 11.11 -17.53
N LEU A 156 20.50 12.44 -17.61
CA LEU A 156 21.47 13.37 -17.02
C LEU A 156 21.32 13.38 -15.48
N SER A 157 21.79 12.30 -14.83
CA SER A 157 21.79 12.13 -13.37
C SER A 157 23.21 12.10 -12.85
N PHE A 158 23.43 12.73 -11.70
CA PHE A 158 24.75 12.84 -11.07
C PHE A 158 24.67 12.48 -9.58
N LEU A 159 25.76 11.91 -9.06
CA LEU A 159 26.03 11.72 -7.63
C LEU A 159 27.06 12.77 -7.17
N GLY A 160 26.98 13.16 -5.90
CA GLY A 160 28.03 13.97 -5.27
C GLY A 160 29.15 13.09 -4.75
N GLU A 161 30.40 13.43 -5.08
CA GLU A 161 31.61 12.80 -4.55
C GLU A 161 32.54 13.89 -4.03
N GLY A 162 32.52 14.13 -2.71
CA GLY A 162 33.15 15.31 -2.12
C GLY A 162 32.52 16.61 -2.67
N ASP A 163 33.33 17.43 -3.34
CA ASP A 163 32.91 18.73 -3.89
C ASP A 163 32.56 18.68 -5.40
N VAL A 164 32.54 17.48 -6.03
CA VAL A 164 32.27 17.33 -7.46
C VAL A 164 31.01 16.51 -7.74
N LEU A 165 30.40 16.76 -8.91
CA LEU A 165 29.31 15.95 -9.45
C LEU A 165 29.85 14.93 -10.46
N VAL A 166 29.49 13.67 -10.26
CA VAL A 166 29.92 12.54 -11.12
C VAL A 166 28.68 11.87 -11.72
N PRO A 167 28.64 11.55 -13.03
CA PRO A 167 27.49 10.87 -13.63
C PRO A 167 27.19 9.51 -12.99
N ILE A 168 25.92 9.12 -12.91
CA ILE A 168 25.56 7.79 -12.40
C ILE A 168 25.92 6.72 -13.46
N PRO A 169 26.81 5.77 -13.15
CA PRO A 169 27.27 4.79 -14.14
C PRO A 169 26.28 3.63 -14.39
N TYR A 170 25.29 3.46 -13.50
CA TYR A 170 24.34 2.35 -13.52
C TYR A 170 22.89 2.85 -13.43
N ASP A 171 21.96 1.99 -13.81
CA ASP A 171 20.56 2.21 -13.46
C ASP A 171 20.39 1.99 -11.95
N MET A 172 19.65 2.88 -11.28
CA MET A 172 19.49 2.88 -9.83
C MET A 172 18.02 2.99 -9.44
N ILE A 173 17.65 2.23 -8.41
CA ILE A 173 16.32 2.24 -7.82
C ILE A 173 16.48 2.58 -6.33
N ASN A 174 15.86 3.68 -5.92
CA ASN A 174 15.87 4.10 -4.53
C ASN A 174 14.74 3.39 -3.76
N ILE A 175 15.10 2.54 -2.79
CA ILE A 175 14.12 1.90 -1.91
C ILE A 175 13.82 2.83 -0.73
N SER A 176 12.55 3.25 -0.60
CA SER A 176 12.13 4.13 0.49
C SER A 176 11.76 3.30 1.73
N LYS A 177 11.53 3.98 2.86
CA LYS A 177 11.01 3.34 4.08
C LYS A 177 9.49 3.38 4.20
N VAL A 178 8.80 4.11 3.31
CA VAL A 178 7.36 4.37 3.40
C VAL A 178 6.60 3.12 2.99
N ILE A 179 5.67 2.66 3.81
CA ILE A 179 4.75 1.57 3.47
C ILE A 179 3.37 2.16 3.27
N ASP A 180 2.75 1.88 2.13
CA ASP A 180 1.44 2.43 1.77
C ASP A 180 0.29 1.46 2.09
N PHE A 181 0.56 0.18 1.85
CA PHE A 181 -0.38 -0.93 2.01
C PHE A 181 0.42 -2.19 2.39
N PHE A 182 -0.18 -3.12 3.12
CA PHE A 182 0.45 -4.41 3.36
C PHE A 182 -0.56 -5.54 3.54
N VAL A 183 -0.11 -6.77 3.28
CA VAL A 183 -0.84 -7.99 3.62
C VAL A 183 -0.06 -8.70 4.71
N PHE A 184 -0.71 -9.07 5.81
CA PHE A 184 -0.10 -9.88 6.86
C PHE A 184 -1.01 -11.05 7.17
N ASP A 185 -0.46 -12.26 7.07
CA ASP A 185 -1.20 -13.52 7.30
C ASP A 185 -2.52 -13.60 6.50
N GLY A 186 -2.45 -13.21 5.22
CA GLY A 186 -3.59 -13.22 4.30
C GLY A 186 -4.60 -12.08 4.49
N ILE A 187 -4.42 -11.21 5.49
CA ILE A 187 -5.30 -10.06 5.75
C ILE A 187 -4.68 -8.79 5.18
N SER A 188 -5.47 -8.02 4.43
CA SER A 188 -5.07 -6.76 3.79
C SER A 188 -5.26 -5.55 4.70
N TYR A 189 -4.27 -4.65 4.72
CA TYR A 189 -4.23 -3.47 5.57
C TYR A 189 -3.78 -2.23 4.80
N ALA A 190 -4.39 -1.10 5.14
CA ALA A 190 -4.05 0.21 4.60
C ALA A 190 -3.34 1.08 5.64
N ILE A 191 -2.38 1.89 5.16
CA ILE A 191 -1.66 2.88 5.97
C ILE A 191 -1.81 4.27 5.35
N ASN A 192 -1.54 4.38 4.05
CA ASN A 192 -1.56 5.66 3.34
C ASN A 192 -2.89 5.87 2.62
N ILE A 193 -3.93 6.17 3.39
CA ILE A 193 -5.31 6.38 2.91
C ILE A 193 -5.36 7.39 1.76
N LYS A 194 -4.66 8.52 1.91
CA LYS A 194 -4.62 9.58 0.90
C LYS A 194 -4.13 9.06 -0.46
N LEU A 195 -3.11 8.22 -0.47
CA LEU A 195 -2.65 7.60 -1.71
C LEU A 195 -3.72 6.67 -2.30
N LEU A 196 -4.37 5.86 -1.48
CA LEU A 196 -5.43 4.95 -1.94
C LEU A 196 -6.60 5.74 -2.56
N GLU A 197 -6.97 6.88 -1.98
CA GLU A 197 -7.98 7.81 -2.53
C GLU A 197 -7.57 8.43 -3.85
N GLU A 198 -6.34 8.95 -3.93
CA GLU A 198 -5.83 9.69 -5.10
C GLU A 198 -5.48 8.78 -6.29
N ARG A 199 -5.08 7.54 -6.03
CA ARG A 199 -4.47 6.66 -7.05
C ARG A 199 -5.21 5.35 -7.26
N TYR A 200 -5.87 4.81 -6.24
CA TYR A 200 -6.38 3.43 -6.26
C TYR A 200 -7.88 3.33 -6.07
N GLY A 201 -8.59 4.41 -6.43
CA GLY A 201 -10.04 4.38 -6.59
C GLY A 201 -10.81 4.31 -5.28
N LEU A 202 -10.18 4.44 -4.11
CA LEU A 202 -10.89 4.43 -2.83
C LEU A 202 -11.97 5.53 -2.78
N THR A 203 -11.73 6.68 -3.42
CA THR A 203 -12.74 7.74 -3.60
C THR A 203 -14.01 7.20 -4.28
N GLN A 204 -13.86 6.48 -5.40
CA GLN A 204 -15.01 5.93 -6.13
C GLN A 204 -15.76 4.88 -5.32
N VAL A 205 -15.05 4.07 -4.53
CA VAL A 205 -15.69 3.08 -3.66
C VAL A 205 -16.51 3.78 -2.57
N ILE A 206 -15.96 4.83 -1.95
CA ILE A 206 -16.69 5.65 -0.98
C ILE A 206 -17.93 6.27 -1.63
N ASP A 207 -17.80 6.85 -2.83
CA ASP A 207 -18.92 7.46 -3.55
C ASP A 207 -20.02 6.45 -3.88
N ASN A 208 -19.65 5.22 -4.26
CA ASN A 208 -20.58 4.13 -4.50
C ASN A 208 -21.32 3.73 -3.21
N MET A 209 -20.60 3.55 -2.10
CA MET A 209 -21.19 3.23 -0.80
C MET A 209 -22.19 4.32 -0.35
N VAL A 210 -21.84 5.59 -0.49
CA VAL A 210 -22.74 6.71 -0.16
C VAL A 210 -23.99 6.67 -1.05
N SER A 211 -23.83 6.40 -2.34
CA SER A 211 -24.93 6.34 -3.30
C SER A 211 -25.90 5.18 -3.01
N GLU A 212 -25.41 4.06 -2.46
CA GLU A 212 -26.24 2.94 -2.04
C GLU A 212 -26.95 3.14 -0.70
N VAL A 213 -26.31 3.83 0.24
CA VAL A 213 -26.83 4.01 1.62
C VAL A 213 -27.80 5.18 1.72
N THR A 214 -27.59 6.26 0.96
CA THR A 214 -28.43 7.47 0.99
C THR A 214 -29.93 7.17 0.77
N PRO A 215 -30.34 6.38 -0.24
CA PRO A 215 -31.73 6.01 -0.43
C PRO A 215 -32.32 5.24 0.77
N LYS A 216 -31.54 4.33 1.38
CA LYS A 216 -31.99 3.54 2.54
C LYS A 216 -32.25 4.43 3.76
N ILE A 217 -31.39 5.41 4.03
CA ILE A 217 -31.58 6.39 5.12
C ILE A 217 -32.84 7.22 4.88
N ILE A 218 -33.09 7.63 3.64
CA ILE A 218 -34.28 8.37 3.25
C ILE A 218 -35.54 7.50 3.42
N GLU A 219 -35.50 6.22 3.08
CA GLU A 219 -36.60 5.27 3.27
C GLU A 219 -36.94 5.02 4.74
N MET A 220 -35.95 5.09 5.64
CA MET A 220 -36.17 4.96 7.08
C MET A 220 -36.92 6.14 7.73
N GLU A 221 -37.26 7.18 6.96
CA GLU A 221 -37.96 8.41 7.42
C GLU A 221 -37.26 9.15 8.58
N ILE A 222 -35.98 8.87 8.82
CA ILE A 222 -35.16 9.57 9.82
C ILE A 222 -34.96 11.04 9.44
N VAL A 223 -35.00 11.33 8.15
CA VAL A 223 -34.84 12.66 7.58
C VAL A 223 -36.20 13.27 7.26
N ASN A 224 -36.47 14.48 7.74
CA ASN A 224 -37.70 15.21 7.41
C ASN A 224 -37.66 15.73 5.96
N LYS A 225 -38.26 14.97 5.04
CA LYS A 225 -38.29 15.28 3.60
C LYS A 225 -39.10 16.53 3.24
N SER A 226 -40.00 16.99 4.12
CA SER A 226 -40.87 18.13 3.85
C SER A 226 -40.15 19.48 3.77
N VAL A 227 -38.90 19.53 4.26
CA VAL A 227 -38.07 20.74 4.32
C VAL A 227 -36.89 20.70 3.34
N LEU A 228 -36.73 19.62 2.57
CA LEU A 228 -35.61 19.43 1.65
C LEU A 228 -36.10 19.43 0.20
N ALA A 229 -35.56 20.32 -0.63
CA ALA A 229 -35.91 20.42 -2.05
C ALA A 229 -35.45 19.19 -2.86
N GLU A 230 -34.30 18.62 -2.50
CA GLU A 230 -33.72 17.43 -3.13
C GLU A 230 -33.20 16.48 -2.04
N PRO A 231 -34.07 15.67 -1.40
CA PRO A 231 -33.68 14.80 -0.28
C PRO A 231 -32.57 13.80 -0.62
N GLU A 232 -32.49 13.37 -1.88
CA GLU A 232 -31.46 12.46 -2.39
C GLU A 232 -30.06 13.07 -2.44
N LYS A 233 -29.96 14.41 -2.39
CA LYS A 233 -28.71 15.16 -2.40
C LYS A 233 -28.32 15.70 -1.03
N ILE A 234 -28.97 15.25 0.04
CA ILE A 234 -28.75 15.78 1.40
C ILE A 234 -27.29 15.69 1.87
N PHE A 235 -26.52 14.73 1.36
CA PHE A 235 -25.11 14.55 1.69
C PHE A 235 -24.15 15.07 0.62
N ASP A 236 -24.64 15.68 -0.47
CA ASP A 236 -23.77 16.13 -1.57
C ASP A 236 -22.82 17.26 -1.14
N ASP A 237 -23.30 18.20 -0.30
CA ASP A 237 -22.43 19.25 0.26
C ASP A 237 -21.30 18.67 1.15
N MET A 238 -21.53 17.50 1.76
CA MET A 238 -20.50 16.78 2.53
C MET A 238 -19.51 16.01 1.64
N LYS A 239 -19.89 15.68 0.40
CA LYS A 239 -18.97 15.09 -0.61
C LYS A 239 -17.96 16.13 -1.09
N ASP A 240 -18.41 17.36 -1.27
CA ASP A 240 -17.60 18.47 -1.78
C ASP A 240 -16.75 19.15 -0.69
N ASP A 241 -17.26 19.29 0.53
CA ASP A 241 -16.51 19.82 1.67
C ASP A 241 -15.88 18.71 2.52
N ARG A 242 -14.84 18.08 1.97
CA ARG A 242 -14.01 17.07 2.68
C ARG A 242 -13.32 17.64 3.93
N GLY A 243 -13.38 18.96 4.17
CA GLY A 243 -12.96 19.59 5.42
C GLY A 243 -13.90 19.30 6.59
N PHE A 244 -15.19 19.07 6.32
CA PHE A 244 -16.18 18.67 7.31
C PHE A 244 -16.02 17.21 7.78
N MET A 245 -15.44 16.34 6.95
CA MET A 245 -15.05 14.97 7.34
C MET A 245 -13.68 14.90 8.07
N ARG A 246 -13.00 16.04 8.23
CA ARG A 246 -11.68 16.17 8.89
C ARG A 246 -11.76 16.78 10.31
N LYS A 247 -12.96 16.91 10.87
CA LYS A 247 -13.24 17.57 12.17
C LYS A 247 -14.31 16.84 12.96
#